data_AF-A0A7V9SU39-F1
#
_entry.id   AF-A0A7V9SU39-F1
#
_cell.length_a   1.000
_cell.length_b   1.000
_cell.length_c   1.000
_cell.angle_alpha   90.00
_cell.angle_beta   90.00
_cell.angle_gamma   90.00
#
_symmetry.space_group_name_H-M   'P 1'
#
loop_
_entity.id
_entity.type
_entity.pdbx_description
1 polymer ?
#
loop_
_entity_poly.entity_id
_entity_poly.type
_entity_poly.pdbx_seq_one_letter_code
_entity_poly.pdbx_strand_id
1 'polypeptide(L)' 'MESPPPELTLLGGFELRLGPRTVALPAPAQRVLAFLALADRPVERSHLAGTLWLDATEEHAAGSLRSALWRIRRVAPGAV' A
#
# COMPACT_ATOMS: atom_id res chain seq x y z
N MET A 1 -18.07 5.32 -18.07
CA MET A 1 -18.08 4.03 -17.36
C MET A 1 -17.23 4.19 -16.12
N GLU A 2 -17.83 4.11 -14.95
CA GLU A 2 -17.13 4.20 -13.67
C GLU A 2 -16.28 2.92 -13.51
N SER A 3 -14.99 3.07 -13.26
CA SER A 3 -14.14 1.92 -12.96
C SER A 3 -14.54 1.38 -11.59
N PRO A 4 -14.74 0.06 -11.42
CA PRO A 4 -15.06 -0.50 -10.12
C PRO A 4 -13.96 -0.13 -9.11
N PRO A 5 -14.32 0.11 -7.83
CA PRO A 5 -13.35 0.46 -6.81
C PRO A 5 -12.32 -0.67 -6.63
N PRO A 6 -11.10 -0.33 -6.19
CA PRO A 6 -10.12 -1.34 -5.80
C PRO A 6 -10.66 -2.18 -4.63
N GLU A 7 -10.46 -3.50 -4.71
CA GLU A 7 -10.88 -4.45 -3.67
C GLU A 7 -9.66 -5.14 -3.07
N LEU A 8 -9.63 -5.24 -1.74
CA LEU A 8 -8.51 -5.79 -0.99
C LEU A 8 -8.96 -6.92 -0.07
N THR A 9 -8.34 -8.09 -0.22
CA THR A 9 -8.51 -9.23 0.69
C THR A 9 -7.24 -9.40 1.51
N LEU A 10 -7.40 -9.49 2.83
CA LEU A 10 -6.27 -9.64 3.78
C LEU A 10 -6.34 -10.94 4.59
N LEU A 11 -7.55 -11.51 4.75
CA LEU A 11 -7.73 -12.78 5.44
C LEU A 11 -7.45 -13.93 4.47
N GLY A 12 -6.54 -14.83 4.85
CA GLY A 12 -6.07 -15.91 3.96
C GLY A 12 -4.93 -15.51 3.02
N GLY A 13 -4.46 -14.26 3.09
CA GLY A 13 -3.37 -13.73 2.28
C GLY A 13 -3.67 -12.33 1.76
N PHE A 14 -2.67 -11.69 1.15
CA PHE A 14 -2.86 -10.41 0.47
C PHE A 14 -3.31 -10.63 -0.98
N GLU A 15 -4.44 -10.08 -1.35
CA GLU A 15 -4.90 -9.99 -2.73
C GLU A 15 -5.45 -8.59 -3.03
N LEU A 16 -4.94 -7.96 -4.08
CA LEU A 16 -5.46 -6.69 -4.61
C LEU A 16 -6.11 -6.94 -5.97
N ARG A 17 -7.37 -6.55 -6.11
CA ARG A 17 -8.14 -6.66 -7.34
C ARG A 17 -8.56 -5.29 -7.87
N LEU A 18 -8.29 -5.06 -9.15
CA LEU A 18 -8.76 -3.89 -9.91
C LEU A 18 -9.69 -4.36 -11.02
N GLY A 19 -11.00 -4.28 -10.76
CA GLY A 19 -12.01 -4.88 -11.64
C GLY A 19 -11.76 -6.38 -11.82
N PRO A 20 -11.55 -6.89 -13.06
CA PRO A 20 -11.31 -8.32 -13.28
C PRO A 20 -9.83 -8.75 -13.09
N ARG A 21 -8.91 -7.84 -12.76
CA ARG A 21 -7.47 -8.13 -12.71
C ARG A 21 -6.95 -8.21 -11.29
N THR A 22 -6.23 -9.28 -10.97
CA THR A 22 -5.41 -9.37 -9.75
C THR A 22 -4.05 -8.73 -9.97
N VAL A 23 -3.61 -7.88 -9.04
CA VAL A 23 -2.35 -7.14 -9.13
C VAL A 23 -1.34 -7.67 -8.13
N ALA A 24 -0.21 -8.18 -8.65
CA ALA A 24 0.90 -8.62 -7.82
C ALA A 24 1.73 -7.43 -7.32
N LEU A 25 1.92 -7.35 -6.01
CA LEU A 25 2.73 -6.34 -5.34
C LEU A 25 3.85 -6.98 -4.53
N PRO A 26 5.03 -6.35 -4.41
CA PRO A 26 6.05 -6.80 -3.49
C PRO A 26 5.61 -6.57 -2.05
N ALA A 27 6.11 -7.37 -1.11
CA ALA A 27 5.70 -7.36 0.30
C ALA A 27 5.68 -5.97 0.97
N PRO A 28 6.65 -5.05 0.72
CA PRO A 28 6.57 -3.71 1.30
C PRO A 28 5.38 -2.89 0.80
N ALA A 29 5.00 -3.02 -0.47
CA ALA A 29 3.84 -2.36 -1.03
C ALA A 29 2.53 -2.98 -0.53
N GLN A 30 2.50 -4.30 -0.34
CA GLN A 30 1.37 -4.99 0.28
C GLN A 30 1.11 -4.47 1.70
N ARG A 31 2.17 -4.37 2.52
CA ARG A 31 2.09 -3.86 3.90
C ARG A 31 1.58 -2.42 3.94
N VAL A 32 2.04 -1.56 3.04
CA VAL A 32 1.54 -0.17 2.93
C VAL A 32 0.04 -0.14 2.63
N LEU A 33 -0.43 -0.89 1.64
CA LEU A 33 -1.86 -0.92 1.30
C LEU A 33 -2.70 -1.54 2.41
N ALA A 34 -2.25 -2.64 3.01
CA ALA A 34 -2.96 -3.27 4.12
C ALA A 34 -3.10 -2.31 5.31
N PHE A 35 -2.03 -1.58 5.66
CA PHE A 35 -2.08 -0.58 6.72
C PHE A 35 -3.09 0.52 6.40
N LEU A 36 -3.04 1.09 5.19
CA LEU A 36 -3.93 2.18 4.80
C LEU A 36 -5.40 1.74 4.70
N ALA A 37 -5.65 0.51 4.24
CA ALA A 37 -7.01 -0.03 4.12
C ALA A 37 -7.66 -0.30 5.49
N LEU A 38 -6.85 -0.53 6.53
CA LEU A 38 -7.31 -0.72 7.90
C LEU A 38 -7.32 0.58 8.72
N ALA A 39 -6.81 1.69 8.16
CA ALA A 39 -6.78 2.96 8.86
C ALA A 39 -8.12 3.70 8.70
N ASP A 40 -8.79 3.98 9.82
CA ASP A 40 -10.05 4.75 9.83
C ASP A 40 -9.87 6.24 9.51
N ARG A 41 -8.62 6.71 9.35
CA ARG A 41 -8.26 8.12 9.21
C ARG A 41 -7.07 8.28 8.24
N PRO A 42 -6.92 9.45 7.60
CA PRO A 42 -5.68 9.78 6.91
C PRO A 42 -4.45 9.58 7.80
N VAL A 43 -3.41 8.96 7.25
CA VAL A 43 -2.18 8.61 7.97
C VAL A 43 -1.04 9.48 7.48
N GLU A 44 -0.33 10.11 8.43
CA GLU A 44 0.89 10.86 8.12
C GLU A 44 1.98 9.94 7.55
N ARG A 45 2.69 10.42 6.52
CA ARG A 45 3.70 9.61 5.82
C ARG A 45 4.85 9.22 6.74
N SER A 46 5.28 10.12 7.62
CA SER A 46 6.34 9.85 8.59
C SER A 46 5.93 8.77 9.58
N HIS A 47 4.69 8.83 10.09
CA HIS A 47 4.15 7.82 10.98
C HIS A 47 4.04 6.45 10.30
N LEU A 48 3.51 6.40 9.08
CA LEU A 48 3.43 5.16 8.30
C LEU A 48 4.82 4.57 8.03
N ALA A 49 5.78 5.42 7.64
CA ALA A 49 7.16 5.00 7.38
C ALA A 49 7.81 4.42 8.64
N GLY A 50 7.73 5.13 9.77
CA GLY A 50 8.28 4.63 11.04
C GLY A 50 7.62 3.33 11.50
N THR A 51 6.31 3.18 11.28
CA THR A 51 5.57 1.99 11.72
C THR A 51 5.92 0.74 10.89
N LEU A 52 6.12 0.88 9.58
CA LEU A 52 6.39 -0.26 8.69
C LEU A 52 7.87 -0.63 8.58
N TRP A 53 8.77 0.27 8.95
CA TRP A 53 10.22 0.11 8.92
C TRP A 53 10.85 0.52 10.26
N LEU A 54 10.44 -0.16 11.35
CA LEU A 54 10.86 0.15 12.73
C LEU A 54 12.38 0.15 12.94
N ASP A 55 13.10 -0.73 12.24
CA ASP A 55 14.55 -0.90 12.39
C ASP A 55 15.37 0.02 11.45
N ALA A 56 14.73 0.92 10.72
CA ALA A 56 15.38 1.83 9.78
C ALA A 56 15.49 3.26 10.34
N THR A 57 16.48 4.01 9.88
CA THR A 57 16.51 5.46 10.12
C THR A 57 15.31 6.13 9.44
N GLU A 58 14.90 7.30 9.93
CA GLU A 58 13.77 8.04 9.34
C GLU A 58 13.93 8.28 7.83
N GLU A 59 15.15 8.60 7.39
CA GLU A 59 15.47 8.81 5.97
C GLU A 59 15.28 7.52 5.15
N HIS A 60 15.79 6.39 5.65
CA HIS A 60 15.62 5.08 5.00
C HIS A 60 14.17 4.62 4.99
N ALA A 61 13.42 4.85 6.07
CA ALA A 61 12.01 4.55 6.16
C ALA A 61 11.20 5.38 5.15
N ALA A 62 11.46 6.70 5.08
CA ALA A 62 10.81 7.59 4.13
C ALA A 62 11.13 7.22 2.67
N GLY A 63 12.38 6.88 2.37
CA GLY A 63 12.81 6.40 1.04
C GLY A 63 12.13 5.09 0.65
N SER A 64 11.98 4.16 1.59
CA SER A 64 11.30 2.89 1.39
C SER A 64 9.80 3.08 1.16
N LEU A 65 9.16 3.95 1.95
CA LEU A 65 7.75 4.32 1.74
C LEU A 65 7.53 4.96 0.37
N ARG A 66 8.41 5.88 -0.05
CA ARG A 66 8.34 6.50 -1.38
C ARG A 66 8.42 5.45 -2.49
N SER A 67 9.36 4.51 -2.38
CA SER A 67 9.54 3.42 -3.35
C SER A 67 8.30 2.51 -3.43
N ALA A 68 7.73 2.15 -2.28
CA ALA A 68 6.52 1.33 -2.22
C ALA A 68 5.32 2.05 -2.87
N LEU A 69 5.08 3.32 -2.52
CA LEU A 69 4.00 4.12 -3.07
C LEU A 69 4.15 4.38 -4.57
N TRP A 70 5.37 4.64 -5.04
CA TRP A 70 5.64 4.75 -6.48
C TRP A 70 5.24 3.47 -7.21
N ARG A 71 5.59 2.31 -6.66
CA ARG A 71 5.25 1.03 -7.27
C ARG A 71 3.74 0.79 -7.27
N ILE A 72 3.05 1.06 -6.17
CA ILE A 72 1.58 0.95 -6.08
C ILE A 72 0.93 1.82 -7.17
N ARG A 73 1.27 3.10 -7.26
CA ARG A 73 0.69 4.02 -8.26
C ARG A 73 0.92 3.57 -9.70
N ARG A 74 2.03 2.89 -9.97
CA ARG A 74 2.37 2.41 -11.31
C ARG A 74 1.57 1.17 -11.72
N VAL A 75 1.32 0.24 -10.80
CA VAL A 75 0.67 -1.05 -11.13
C VAL A 75 -0.77 -1.16 -10.68
N ALA A 76 -1.20 -0.27 -9.77
CA ALA A 76 -2.53 -0.21 -9.22
C ALA A 76 -3.06 1.24 -9.15
N PRO A 77 -3.34 1.87 -10.30
CA PRO A 77 -3.89 3.22 -10.31
C PRO A 77 -5.25 3.25 -9.59
N GLY A 78 -5.44 4.25 -8.72
CA GLY A 78 -6.67 4.42 -7.94
C GLY A 78 -6.70 3.70 -6.59
N ALA A 79 -5.66 2.93 -6.24
CA ALA A 79 -5.55 2.29 -4.93
C ALA A 79 -5.01 3.21 -3.81
N VAL A 80 -4.33 4.31 -4.18
CA VAL A 80 -3.75 5.35 -3.28
C VAL A 80 -3.66 6.71 -3.97
#